data_AF-A0A7Y5LCI3-F1
#
_entry.id   AF-A0A7Y5LCI3-F1
#
_cell.length_a   1.000
_cell.length_b   1.000
_cell.length_c   1.000
_cell.angle_alpha   90.00
_cell.angle_beta   90.00
_cell.angle_gamma   90.00
#
_symmetry.space_group_name_H-M   'P 1'
#
loop_
_entity.id
_entity.type
_entity.pdbx_description
1 polymer ?
#
loop_
_entity_poly.entity_id
_entity_poly.type
_entity_poly.pdbx_seq_one_letter_code
_entity_poly.pdbx_strand_id
1 'polypeptide(L)'
;MKTLPLSIMKKPLILIVDDNPHISKLITINLEKEGYDVTHAANGEEGLQKLEAVKPDLVISDVMMPKIDGITMCQQIRTQSSLPMIPFMFLTSIDADVTLKRGFRTGADQYLIKSEINRDVLLAKINDMLKHVNKLAQIDALGNTIQGDLAELCFVEIIQLLYIHKKTGTLIIRRQFYPEATIVADQGEIIHAILGEDQNEKVLQTIAAWKRGEFVFNQSVVDSFPRTIKTTTLNLILESCRHFS
;
A
#
# COMPACT_ATOMS: atom_id res chain seq x y z
N MET A 1 -19.67 31.44 -25.90
CA MET A 1 -19.42 30.44 -24.83
C MET A 1 -18.16 29.68 -25.21
N LYS A 2 -17.05 29.85 -24.47
CA LYS A 2 -15.83 29.07 -24.70
C LYS A 2 -15.99 27.74 -23.97
N THR A 3 -16.09 26.65 -24.71
CA THR A 3 -16.03 25.29 -24.19
C THR A 3 -14.66 25.11 -23.55
N LEU A 4 -14.60 24.83 -22.24
CA LEU A 4 -13.35 24.44 -21.59
C LEU A 4 -12.84 23.12 -22.21
N PRO A 5 -11.53 22.98 -22.46
CA PRO A 5 -10.99 21.71 -22.95
C PRO A 5 -11.23 20.62 -21.89
N LEU A 6 -11.58 19.42 -22.33
CA LEU A 6 -11.56 18.22 -21.49
C LEU A 6 -10.20 18.17 -20.80
N SER A 7 -10.19 18.20 -19.46
CA SER A 7 -9.04 17.84 -18.66
C SER A 7 -8.52 16.50 -19.17
N ILE A 8 -7.36 16.48 -19.82
CA ILE A 8 -6.68 15.24 -20.22
C ILE A 8 -6.29 14.56 -18.91
N MET A 9 -7.13 13.64 -18.44
CA MET A 9 -6.76 12.79 -17.30
C MET A 9 -5.51 12.01 -17.73
N LYS A 10 -4.40 12.23 -17.01
CA LYS A 10 -3.16 11.49 -17.23
C LYS A 10 -3.48 10.00 -17.12
N LYS A 11 -3.10 9.22 -18.13
CA LYS A 11 -3.23 7.77 -18.10
C LYS A 11 -2.35 7.21 -16.97
N PRO A 12 -2.84 6.27 -16.15
CA PRO A 12 -1.99 5.62 -15.17
C PRO A 12 -0.84 4.87 -15.86
N LEU A 13 0.38 5.05 -15.34
CA LEU A 13 1.59 4.44 -15.85
C LEU A 13 1.92 3.18 -15.04
N ILE A 14 2.03 2.05 -15.71
CA ILE A 14 2.37 0.76 -15.10
C ILE A 14 3.80 0.38 -15.47
N LEU A 15 4.62 0.06 -14.46
CA LEU A 15 5.95 -0.53 -14.66
C LEU A 15 5.84 -2.06 -14.60
N ILE A 16 6.16 -2.73 -15.70
CA ILE A 16 6.26 -4.18 -15.78
C ILE A 16 7.73 -4.58 -15.66
N VAL A 17 8.07 -5.43 -14.71
CA VAL A 17 9.42 -5.94 -14.47
C VAL A 17 9.41 -7.46 -14.68
N ASP A 18 9.85 -7.92 -15.85
CA ASP A 18 9.86 -9.34 -16.21
C ASP A 18 10.96 -9.55 -17.27
N ASP A 19 11.81 -10.57 -17.08
CA ASP A 19 12.91 -10.89 -18.00
C ASP A 19 12.44 -11.63 -19.26
N ASN A 20 11.18 -12.08 -19.29
CA ASN A 20 10.53 -12.68 -20.45
C ASN A 20 9.84 -11.60 -21.31
N PRO A 21 10.38 -11.26 -22.50
CA PRO A 21 9.81 -10.23 -23.35
C PRO A 21 8.41 -10.60 -23.90
N HIS A 22 8.09 -11.89 -24.01
CA HIS A 22 6.77 -12.33 -24.49
C HIS A 22 5.66 -12.05 -23.47
N ILE A 23 5.93 -12.31 -22.19
CA ILE A 23 4.98 -12.04 -21.09
C ILE A 23 4.79 -10.53 -20.97
N SER A 24 5.89 -9.78 -20.90
CA SER A 24 5.87 -8.31 -20.90
C SER A 24 5.04 -7.75 -22.06
N LYS A 25 5.23 -8.25 -23.28
CA LYS A 25 4.49 -7.76 -24.46
C LYS A 25 3.01 -8.12 -24.40
N LEU A 26 2.65 -9.33 -23.97
CA LEU A 26 1.26 -9.77 -23.83
C LEU A 26 0.49 -8.87 -22.85
N ILE A 27 1.07 -8.61 -21.68
CA ILE A 27 0.48 -7.76 -20.64
C ILE A 27 0.32 -6.33 -21.17
N THR A 28 1.34 -5.80 -21.83
CA THR A 28 1.32 -4.45 -22.42
C THR A 28 0.17 -4.27 -23.40
N ILE A 29 -0.02 -5.21 -24.33
CA ILE A 29 -1.12 -5.14 -25.30
C ILE A 29 -2.48 -5.12 -24.59
N ASN A 30 -2.62 -5.87 -23.49
CA ASN A 30 -3.86 -5.88 -22.72
C ASN A 30 -4.11 -4.54 -22.02
N LEU A 31 -3.07 -3.95 -21.41
CA LEU A 31 -3.15 -2.70 -20.65
C LEU A 31 -3.30 -1.46 -21.56
N GLU A 32 -2.52 -1.34 -22.63
CA GLU A 32 -2.60 -0.20 -23.55
C GLU A 32 -3.99 -0.07 -24.20
N LYS A 33 -4.63 -1.21 -24.52
CA LYS A 33 -6.00 -1.24 -25.04
C LYS A 33 -7.05 -0.70 -24.05
N GLU A 34 -6.73 -0.67 -22.77
CA GLU A 34 -7.60 -0.17 -21.69
C GLU A 34 -7.20 1.24 -21.23
N GLY A 35 -6.30 1.90 -21.97
CA GLY A 35 -5.93 3.29 -21.71
C GLY A 35 -4.84 3.46 -20.64
N TYR A 36 -4.10 2.41 -20.30
CA TYR A 36 -2.89 2.51 -19.48
C TYR A 36 -1.67 2.84 -20.34
N ASP A 37 -0.73 3.59 -19.76
CA ASP A 37 0.64 3.67 -20.30
C ASP A 37 1.50 2.61 -19.62
N VAL A 38 2.47 2.06 -20.34
CA VAL A 38 3.31 0.95 -19.86
C VAL A 38 4.78 1.26 -20.08
N THR A 39 5.60 0.97 -19.08
CA THR A 39 7.06 0.91 -19.21
C THR A 39 7.58 -0.44 -18.71
N HIS A 40 8.77 -0.83 -19.18
CA HIS A 40 9.33 -2.16 -18.96
C HIS A 40 10.65 -2.11 -18.24
N ALA A 41 10.99 -3.13 -17.46
CA ALA A 41 12.34 -3.43 -17.02
C ALA A 41 12.58 -4.94 -17.12
N ALA A 42 13.81 -5.35 -17.46
CA ALA A 42 14.14 -6.76 -17.67
C ALA A 42 14.67 -7.47 -16.41
N ASN A 43 14.79 -6.76 -15.28
CA ASN A 43 15.28 -7.28 -13.99
C ASN A 43 15.04 -6.25 -12.88
N GLY A 44 15.24 -6.64 -11.62
CA GLY A 44 15.00 -5.77 -10.48
C GLY A 44 15.89 -4.53 -10.39
N GLU A 45 17.15 -4.57 -10.86
CA GLU A 45 18.02 -3.38 -10.86
C GLU A 45 17.45 -2.29 -11.79
N GLU A 46 17.09 -2.68 -13.01
CA GLU A 46 16.47 -1.76 -13.98
C GLU A 46 15.08 -1.30 -13.48
N GLY A 47 14.33 -2.20 -12.82
CA GLY A 47 13.05 -1.89 -12.20
C GLY A 47 13.16 -0.76 -11.17
N LEU A 48 14.12 -0.84 -10.26
CA LEU A 48 14.38 0.19 -9.25
C LEU A 48 14.81 1.54 -9.88
N GLN A 49 15.67 1.50 -10.89
CA GLN A 49 16.09 2.71 -11.60
C GLN A 49 14.89 3.39 -12.28
N LYS A 50 14.04 2.61 -12.96
CA LYS A 50 12.86 3.12 -13.65
C LYS A 50 11.80 3.62 -12.68
N LEU A 51 11.58 2.93 -11.56
CA LEU A 51 10.68 3.35 -10.50
C LEU A 51 10.96 4.81 -10.08
N GLU A 52 12.22 5.13 -9.79
CA GLU A 52 12.62 6.48 -9.37
C GLU A 52 12.55 7.49 -10.51
N ALA A 53 12.90 7.08 -11.73
CA ALA A 53 12.94 7.97 -12.88
C ALA A 53 11.55 8.37 -13.38
N VAL A 54 10.59 7.43 -13.45
CA VAL A 54 9.28 7.67 -14.07
C VAL A 54 8.13 7.78 -13.08
N LYS A 55 8.34 7.36 -11.82
CA LYS A 55 7.33 7.34 -10.75
C LYS A 55 6.00 6.71 -11.22
N PRO A 56 5.99 5.40 -11.53
CA PRO A 56 4.79 4.73 -12.01
C PRO A 56 3.69 4.73 -10.94
N ASP A 57 2.46 4.50 -11.36
CA ASP A 57 1.29 4.40 -10.48
C ASP A 57 1.10 2.99 -9.91
N LEU A 58 1.70 1.97 -10.55
CA LEU A 58 1.67 0.58 -10.12
C LEU A 58 2.87 -0.19 -10.68
N VAL A 59 3.40 -1.14 -9.91
CA VAL A 59 4.44 -2.09 -10.34
C VAL A 59 3.86 -3.49 -10.46
N ILE A 60 4.15 -4.14 -11.58
CA ILE A 60 3.90 -5.56 -11.81
C ILE A 60 5.25 -6.22 -12.00
N SER A 61 5.61 -7.18 -11.15
CA SER A 61 6.93 -7.82 -11.19
C SER A 61 6.84 -9.32 -11.24
N ASP A 62 7.69 -9.97 -12.04
CA ASP A 62 8.03 -11.37 -11.82
C ASP A 62 8.74 -11.54 -10.48
N VAL A 63 8.62 -12.74 -9.90
CA VAL A 63 9.36 -13.15 -8.71
C VAL A 63 10.79 -13.51 -9.08
N MET A 64 10.99 -14.31 -10.12
CA MET A 64 12.29 -14.88 -10.46
C MET A 64 12.87 -14.16 -11.67
N MET A 65 13.94 -13.39 -11.47
CA MET A 65 14.62 -12.64 -12.53
C MET A 65 16.13 -12.63 -12.27
N PRO A 66 16.97 -12.43 -13.31
CA PRO A 66 18.41 -12.26 -13.11
C PRO A 66 18.74 -11.01 -12.31
N LYS A 67 19.94 -10.99 -11.73
CA LYS A 67 20.49 -9.91 -10.90
C LYS A 67 19.73 -9.73 -9.57
N ILE A 68 18.69 -8.88 -9.58
CA ILE A 68 17.81 -8.65 -8.43
C ILE A 68 16.47 -9.30 -8.74
N ASP A 69 16.08 -10.26 -7.91
CA ASP A 69 14.78 -10.91 -7.97
C ASP A 69 13.66 -9.96 -7.50
N GLY A 70 12.41 -10.30 -7.84
CA GLY A 70 11.26 -9.45 -7.53
C GLY A 70 10.97 -9.30 -6.03
N ILE A 71 11.32 -10.31 -5.21
CA ILE A 71 11.13 -10.25 -3.75
C ILE A 71 12.09 -9.22 -3.17
N THR A 72 13.36 -9.32 -3.53
CA THR A 72 14.40 -8.38 -3.13
C THR A 72 14.08 -6.97 -3.64
N MET A 73 13.61 -6.83 -4.89
CA MET A 73 13.15 -5.55 -5.43
C MET A 73 12.00 -4.96 -4.61
N CYS A 74 10.96 -5.74 -4.30
CA CYS A 74 9.82 -5.28 -3.50
C CYS A 74 10.29 -4.81 -2.12
N GLN A 75 11.17 -5.55 -1.45
CA GLN A 75 11.73 -5.16 -0.15
C GLN A 75 12.51 -3.84 -0.22
N GLN A 76 13.32 -3.65 -1.27
CA GLN A 76 14.05 -2.39 -1.48
C GLN A 76 13.09 -1.23 -1.77
N ILE A 77 12.04 -1.44 -2.56
CA ILE A 77 10.99 -0.42 -2.76
C ILE A 77 10.39 -0.01 -1.43
N ARG A 78 9.98 -0.99 -0.60
CA ARG A 78 9.35 -0.73 0.69
C ARG A 78 10.25 -0.01 1.69
N THR A 79 11.57 -0.13 1.59
CA THR A 79 12.50 0.36 2.64
C THR A 79 13.39 1.51 2.21
N GLN A 80 13.64 1.68 0.91
CA GLN A 80 14.67 2.58 0.39
C GLN A 80 14.19 3.51 -0.73
N SER A 81 13.05 3.23 -1.38
CA SER A 81 12.57 4.05 -2.50
C SER A 81 11.84 5.32 -2.05
N SER A 82 11.66 6.24 -3.00
CA SER A 82 10.80 7.41 -2.82
C SER A 82 9.30 7.09 -2.83
N LEU A 83 8.93 5.85 -3.18
CA LEU A 83 7.55 5.38 -3.32
C LEU A 83 7.29 4.09 -2.49
N PRO A 84 7.54 4.10 -1.17
CA PRO A 84 7.46 2.88 -0.36
C PRO A 84 6.05 2.27 -0.31
N MET A 85 5.01 3.06 -0.60
CA MET A 85 3.61 2.63 -0.62
C MET A 85 3.04 2.43 -2.04
N ILE A 86 3.88 2.38 -3.08
CA ILE A 86 3.40 2.13 -4.45
C ILE A 86 2.66 0.78 -4.53
N PRO A 87 1.50 0.70 -5.21
CA PRO A 87 0.86 -0.57 -5.48
C PRO A 87 1.81 -1.53 -6.19
N PHE A 88 1.99 -2.71 -5.60
CA PHE A 88 2.92 -3.73 -6.09
C PHE A 88 2.21 -5.07 -6.23
N MET A 89 2.22 -5.62 -7.44
CA MET A 89 1.66 -6.93 -7.76
C MET A 89 2.75 -7.89 -8.24
N PHE A 90 2.80 -9.09 -7.68
CA PHE A 90 3.60 -10.17 -8.25
C PHE A 90 2.85 -10.91 -9.36
N LEU A 91 3.57 -11.17 -10.46
CA LEU A 91 3.21 -12.16 -11.47
C LEU A 91 4.11 -13.38 -11.28
N THR A 92 3.55 -14.47 -10.78
CA THR A 92 4.36 -15.60 -10.32
C THR A 92 4.02 -16.89 -11.08
N SER A 93 5.00 -17.76 -11.28
CA SER A 93 4.72 -19.17 -11.63
C SER A 93 4.10 -19.90 -10.43
N ILE A 94 3.45 -21.05 -10.67
CA ILE A 94 2.83 -21.86 -9.61
C ILE A 94 3.84 -22.24 -8.51
N ASP A 95 5.05 -22.64 -8.90
CA ASP A 95 6.11 -23.04 -7.95
C ASP A 95 6.60 -21.88 -7.07
N ALA A 96 6.66 -20.67 -7.65
CA ALA A 96 7.02 -19.46 -6.93
C ALA A 96 5.85 -18.94 -6.07
N ASP A 97 4.58 -19.18 -6.45
CA ASP A 97 3.41 -18.87 -5.62
C ASP A 97 3.40 -19.69 -4.33
N VAL A 98 3.76 -20.98 -4.41
CA VAL A 98 3.95 -21.84 -3.24
C VAL A 98 5.05 -21.29 -2.33
N THR A 99 6.11 -20.71 -2.90
CA THR A 99 7.22 -20.11 -2.13
C THR A 99 6.79 -18.81 -1.44
N LEU A 100 6.04 -17.96 -2.14
CA LEU A 100 5.45 -16.75 -1.59
C LEU A 100 4.49 -17.07 -0.42
N LYS A 101 3.56 -18.01 -0.64
CA LYS A 101 2.57 -18.44 0.36
C LYS A 101 3.18 -19.18 1.56
N ARG A 102 4.32 -19.88 1.38
CA ARG A 102 4.96 -20.67 2.45
C ARG A 102 5.97 -19.92 3.31
N GLY A 103 6.42 -18.71 2.94
CA GLY A 103 7.46 -18.08 3.75
C GLY A 103 7.85 -16.64 3.46
N PHE A 104 7.37 -16.01 2.39
CA PHE A 104 7.82 -14.66 2.04
C PHE A 104 6.75 -13.61 2.30
N ARG A 105 6.97 -12.90 3.40
CA ARG A 105 6.27 -11.69 3.84
C ARG A 105 6.77 -10.46 3.06
N THR A 106 6.55 -10.44 1.74
CA THR A 106 7.22 -9.56 0.76
C THR A 106 6.81 -8.07 0.82
N GLY A 107 5.62 -7.77 1.33
CA GLY A 107 5.05 -6.42 1.28
C GLY A 107 4.35 -6.07 -0.06
N ALA A 108 4.12 -7.06 -0.93
CA ALA A 108 3.26 -6.87 -2.10
C ALA A 108 1.77 -6.83 -1.72
N ASP A 109 1.00 -6.08 -2.50
CA ASP A 109 -0.43 -5.85 -2.28
C ASP A 109 -1.29 -6.93 -2.96
N GLN A 110 -0.79 -7.51 -4.05
CA GLN A 110 -1.49 -8.53 -4.82
C GLN A 110 -0.54 -9.57 -5.42
N TYR A 111 -1.12 -10.73 -5.72
CA TYR A 111 -0.47 -11.84 -6.41
C TYR A 111 -1.38 -12.33 -7.54
N LEU A 112 -0.79 -12.67 -8.68
CA LEU A 112 -1.48 -13.32 -9.79
C LEU A 112 -0.56 -14.39 -10.38
N ILE A 113 -1.08 -15.60 -10.52
CA ILE A 113 -0.33 -16.71 -11.12
C ILE A 113 -0.31 -16.52 -12.63
N LYS A 114 0.86 -16.66 -13.26
CA LYS A 114 1.08 -16.44 -14.69
C LYS A 114 0.15 -17.28 -15.57
N SER A 115 -0.15 -18.53 -15.18
CA SER A 115 -1.10 -19.41 -15.89
C SER A 115 -2.56 -18.99 -15.78
N GLU A 116 -2.90 -18.12 -14.83
CA GLU A 116 -4.25 -17.58 -14.61
C GLU A 116 -4.44 -16.20 -15.27
N ILE A 117 -3.40 -15.68 -15.93
CA ILE A 117 -3.49 -14.38 -16.61
C ILE A 117 -4.49 -14.48 -17.75
N ASN A 118 -5.64 -13.85 -17.54
CA ASN A 118 -6.51 -13.38 -18.61
C ASN A 118 -6.73 -11.87 -18.45
N ARG A 119 -7.25 -11.24 -19.51
CA ARG A 119 -7.46 -9.79 -19.56
C ARG A 119 -8.30 -9.30 -18.38
N ASP A 120 -9.43 -9.95 -18.11
CA ASP A 120 -10.41 -9.48 -17.13
C ASP A 120 -9.89 -9.59 -15.70
N VAL A 121 -9.21 -10.69 -15.37
CA VAL A 121 -8.59 -10.92 -14.06
C VAL A 121 -7.47 -9.91 -13.79
N LEU A 122 -6.60 -9.69 -14.78
CA LEU A 122 -5.50 -8.72 -14.67
C LEU A 122 -6.05 -7.31 -14.44
N LEU A 123 -7.03 -6.90 -15.25
CA LEU A 123 -7.62 -5.57 -15.16
C LEU A 123 -8.40 -5.38 -13.87
N ALA A 124 -9.15 -6.38 -13.40
CA ALA A 124 -9.87 -6.31 -12.13
C ALA A 124 -8.89 -6.01 -10.98
N LYS A 125 -7.80 -6.78 -10.87
CA LYS A 125 -6.80 -6.57 -9.81
C LYS A 125 -6.12 -5.20 -9.89
N ILE A 126 -5.72 -4.76 -11.09
CA ILE A 126 -5.10 -3.43 -11.28
C ILE A 126 -6.08 -2.32 -10.92
N ASN A 127 -7.32 -2.41 -11.41
CA ASN A 127 -8.36 -1.42 -11.12
C ASN A 127 -8.63 -1.33 -9.61
N ASP A 128 -8.71 -2.46 -8.92
CA ASP A 128 -8.95 -2.48 -7.47
C ASP A 128 -7.80 -1.83 -6.69
N MET A 129 -6.55 -2.12 -7.06
CA MET A 129 -5.36 -1.49 -6.47
C MET A 129 -5.32 0.02 -6.70
N LEU A 130 -5.58 0.48 -7.93
CA LEU A 130 -5.57 1.91 -8.25
C LEU A 130 -6.76 2.64 -7.60
N LYS A 131 -7.95 2.03 -7.58
CA LYS A 131 -9.12 2.57 -6.85
C LYS A 131 -8.83 2.73 -5.37
N HIS A 132 -8.16 1.75 -4.76
CA HIS A 132 -7.79 1.81 -3.36
C HIS A 132 -6.84 2.98 -3.06
N VAL A 133 -5.78 3.17 -3.85
CA VAL A 133 -4.89 4.34 -3.69
C VAL A 133 -5.63 5.65 -3.88
N ASN A 134 -6.47 5.75 -4.91
CA ASN A 134 -7.27 6.94 -5.17
C ASN A 134 -8.25 7.24 -4.03
N LYS A 135 -8.86 6.22 -3.43
CA LYS A 135 -9.72 6.35 -2.24
C LYS A 135 -8.93 6.95 -1.08
N LEU A 136 -7.75 6.42 -0.76
CA LEU A 136 -6.92 6.93 0.33
C LEU A 136 -6.48 8.38 0.08
N ALA A 137 -6.08 8.72 -1.14
CA ALA A 137 -5.71 10.08 -1.52
C ALA A 137 -6.89 11.07 -1.41
N GLN A 138 -8.12 10.64 -1.69
CA GLN A 138 -9.31 11.48 -1.53
C GLN A 138 -9.69 11.72 -0.07
N ILE A 139 -9.38 10.80 0.84
CA ILE A 139 -9.69 10.99 2.27
C ILE A 139 -8.83 12.11 2.86
N ASP A 140 -7.59 12.31 2.40
CA ASP A 140 -6.75 13.43 2.84
C ASP A 140 -7.31 14.81 2.42
N ALA A 141 -8.06 14.87 1.32
CA ALA A 141 -8.69 16.10 0.87
C ALA A 141 -9.80 16.61 1.83
N LEU A 142 -10.17 15.84 2.87
CA LEU A 142 -11.31 16.11 3.75
C LEU A 142 -10.98 16.87 5.07
N GLY A 143 -9.77 17.40 5.25
CA GLY A 143 -9.50 18.46 6.25
C GLY A 143 -8.86 18.00 7.57
N ASN A 144 -9.10 18.74 8.66
CA ASN A 144 -8.42 18.60 9.97
C ASN A 144 -8.92 17.41 10.82
N THR A 145 -10.08 16.84 10.48
CA THR A 145 -10.70 15.73 11.20
C THR A 145 -11.05 14.63 10.20
N ILE A 146 -10.64 13.40 10.49
CA ILE A 146 -10.95 12.22 9.68
C ILE A 146 -11.75 11.26 10.55
N GLN A 147 -12.94 10.87 10.14
CA GLN A 147 -13.81 9.98 10.93
C GLN A 147 -14.51 8.96 10.04
N GLY A 148 -14.89 7.82 10.62
CA GLY A 148 -15.59 6.77 9.89
C GLY A 148 -15.70 5.47 10.67
N ASP A 149 -16.00 4.38 9.96
CA ASP A 149 -16.10 3.02 10.50
C ASP A 149 -14.91 2.15 10.03
N LEU A 150 -14.36 1.33 10.93
CA LEU A 150 -13.30 0.36 10.65
C LEU A 150 -13.71 -0.72 9.63
N ALA A 151 -15.01 -0.91 9.39
CA ALA A 151 -15.52 -1.78 8.34
C ALA A 151 -15.35 -1.16 6.94
N GLU A 152 -15.25 0.16 6.83
CA GLU A 152 -15.07 0.88 5.57
C GLU A 152 -13.62 1.33 5.34
N LEU A 153 -12.89 1.61 6.42
CA LEU A 153 -11.48 1.98 6.42
C LEU A 153 -10.79 1.30 7.62
N CYS A 154 -10.15 0.17 7.36
CA CYS A 154 -9.52 -0.61 8.42
C CYS A 154 -8.34 0.13 9.05
N PHE A 155 -7.94 -0.32 10.23
CA PHE A 155 -6.87 0.34 11.00
C PHE A 155 -5.58 0.56 10.20
N VAL A 156 -5.16 -0.42 9.40
CA VAL A 156 -3.93 -0.32 8.60
C VAL A 156 -4.02 0.79 7.56
N GLU A 157 -5.18 0.91 6.90
CA GLU A 157 -5.44 1.99 5.92
C GLU A 157 -5.42 3.36 6.60
N ILE A 158 -5.96 3.47 7.82
CA ILE A 158 -5.92 4.72 8.60
C ILE A 158 -4.46 5.10 8.90
N ILE A 159 -3.67 4.17 9.43
CA ILE A 159 -2.27 4.44 9.77
C ILE A 159 -1.44 4.77 8.51
N GLN A 160 -1.70 4.09 7.41
CA GLN A 160 -1.11 4.40 6.11
C GLN A 160 -1.47 5.82 5.65
N LEU A 161 -2.72 6.25 5.82
CA LEU A 161 -3.14 7.61 5.50
C LEU A 161 -2.38 8.63 6.37
N LEU A 162 -2.33 8.42 7.69
CA LEU A 162 -1.60 9.33 8.59
C LEU A 162 -0.12 9.44 8.20
N TYR A 163 0.50 8.32 7.85
CA TYR A 163 1.90 8.23 7.40
C TYR A 163 2.15 8.99 6.09
N ILE A 164 1.38 8.68 5.03
CA ILE A 164 1.55 9.27 3.70
C ILE A 164 1.38 10.80 3.76
N HIS A 165 0.39 11.25 4.53
CA HIS A 165 0.04 12.67 4.62
C HIS A 165 0.70 13.40 5.80
N LYS A 166 1.67 12.75 6.47
CA LYS A 166 2.46 13.29 7.58
C LYS A 166 1.60 13.97 8.66
N LYS A 167 0.46 13.39 9.01
CA LYS A 167 -0.48 13.99 9.97
C LYS A 167 0.10 13.93 11.39
N THR A 168 -0.08 15.00 12.16
CA THR A 168 0.18 15.04 13.61
C THR A 168 -1.16 15.17 14.35
N GLY A 169 -1.39 14.35 15.36
CA GLY A 169 -2.61 14.39 16.16
C GLY A 169 -2.96 13.07 16.83
N THR A 170 -4.23 12.92 17.24
CA THR A 170 -4.70 11.77 18.00
C THR A 170 -5.82 11.04 17.25
N LEU A 171 -5.63 9.75 17.02
CA LEU A 171 -6.62 8.81 16.53
C LEU A 171 -7.29 8.12 17.73
N ILE A 172 -8.60 8.25 17.82
CA ILE A 172 -9.43 7.58 18.82
C ILE A 172 -10.26 6.52 18.12
N ILE A 173 -10.29 5.31 18.67
CA ILE A 173 -11.10 4.21 18.13
C ILE A 173 -11.99 3.65 19.25
N ARG A 174 -13.28 3.54 18.96
CA ARG A 174 -14.30 3.01 19.87
C ARG A 174 -14.91 1.74 19.30
N ARG A 175 -14.96 0.70 20.13
CA ARG A 175 -15.60 -0.57 19.79
C ARG A 175 -16.42 -1.06 20.97
N GLN A 176 -17.64 -1.50 20.70
CA GLN A 176 -18.55 -2.00 21.74
C GLN A 176 -17.88 -3.12 22.55
N PHE A 177 -17.98 -3.03 23.89
CA PHE A 177 -17.39 -3.97 24.87
C PHE A 177 -15.86 -3.97 24.97
N TYR A 178 -15.17 -3.04 24.30
CA TYR A 178 -13.72 -2.83 24.46
C TYR A 178 -13.45 -1.45 25.05
N PRO A 179 -12.34 -1.26 25.78
CA PRO A 179 -11.86 0.07 26.13
C PRO A 179 -11.63 0.93 24.88
N GLU A 180 -11.72 2.24 25.05
CA GLU A 180 -11.33 3.17 24.01
C GLU A 180 -9.82 3.03 23.72
N ALA A 181 -9.47 2.96 22.44
CA ALA A 181 -8.09 3.00 22.00
C ALA A 181 -7.70 4.43 21.62
N THR A 182 -6.52 4.86 22.07
CA THR A 182 -5.92 6.14 21.71
C THR A 182 -4.58 5.89 21.04
N ILE A 183 -4.38 6.41 19.84
CA ILE A 183 -3.12 6.32 19.09
C ILE A 183 -2.68 7.73 18.75
N VAL A 184 -1.40 8.02 18.96
CA VAL A 184 -0.81 9.34 18.72
C VAL A 184 0.12 9.26 17.52
N ALA A 185 -0.13 10.10 16.53
CA ALA A 185 0.69 10.27 15.36
C ALA A 185 1.42 11.62 15.42
N ASP A 186 2.70 11.64 15.07
CA ASP A 186 3.49 12.85 14.88
C ASP A 186 4.25 12.80 13.56
N GLN A 187 3.96 13.76 12.67
CA GLN A 187 4.48 13.82 11.30
C GLN A 187 4.27 12.51 10.54
N GLY A 188 3.14 11.84 10.80
CA GLY A 188 2.78 10.54 10.23
C GLY A 188 3.37 9.33 10.95
N GLU A 189 4.26 9.54 11.92
CA GLU A 189 4.81 8.46 12.74
C GLU A 189 3.95 8.18 13.97
N ILE A 190 3.55 6.93 14.17
CA ILE A 190 2.88 6.46 15.38
C ILE A 190 3.91 6.40 16.51
N ILE A 191 3.75 7.27 17.50
CA ILE A 191 4.70 7.40 18.61
C ILE A 191 4.18 6.78 19.91
N HIS A 192 2.86 6.73 20.08
CA HIS A 192 2.22 6.25 21.30
C HIS A 192 0.89 5.55 21.00
N ALA A 193 0.54 4.54 21.79
CA ALA A 193 -0.75 3.87 21.71
C ALA A 193 -1.16 3.38 23.09
N ILE A 194 -2.46 3.48 23.40
CA ILE A 194 -3.09 3.08 24.66
C ILE A 194 -4.36 2.29 24.35
N LEU A 195 -4.56 1.17 25.04
CA LEU A 195 -5.82 0.44 25.08
C LEU A 195 -6.02 -0.15 26.48
N GLY A 196 -6.96 0.41 27.26
CA GLY A 196 -7.11 0.04 28.66
C GLY A 196 -5.85 0.37 29.46
N GLU A 197 -5.23 -0.63 30.09
CA GLU A 197 -3.97 -0.48 30.86
C GLU A 197 -2.72 -0.66 29.98
N ASP A 198 -2.85 -1.18 28.76
CA ASP A 198 -1.73 -1.44 27.88
C ASP A 198 -1.29 -0.17 27.13
N GLN A 199 0.03 0.10 27.16
CA GLN A 199 0.66 1.25 26.49
C GLN A 199 1.91 0.86 25.71
N ASN A 200 1.78 -0.08 24.76
CA ASN A 200 2.90 -0.65 24.03
C ASN A 200 2.48 -1.09 22.61
N GLU A 201 3.43 -1.61 21.83
CA GLU A 201 3.20 -2.01 20.42
C GLU A 201 2.13 -3.10 20.24
N LYS A 202 1.87 -3.95 21.25
CA LYS A 202 0.82 -4.98 21.17
C LYS A 202 -0.57 -4.36 21.01
N VAL A 203 -0.76 -3.14 21.49
CA VAL A 203 -2.00 -2.37 21.30
C VAL A 203 -2.33 -2.26 19.81
N LEU A 204 -1.34 -1.91 18.99
CA LEU A 204 -1.53 -1.76 17.54
C LEU A 204 -1.90 -3.09 16.87
N GLN A 205 -1.29 -4.19 17.31
CA GLN A 205 -1.61 -5.53 16.81
C GLN A 205 -3.05 -5.95 17.18
N THR A 206 -3.48 -5.65 18.41
CA THR A 206 -4.86 -5.92 18.86
C THR A 206 -5.87 -5.12 18.03
N ILE A 207 -5.63 -3.83 17.82
CA ILE A 207 -6.54 -2.94 17.07
C ILE A 207 -6.56 -3.30 15.58
N ALA A 208 -5.42 -3.69 15.00
CA ALA A 208 -5.35 -4.14 13.61
C ALA A 208 -6.28 -5.33 13.32
N ALA A 209 -6.58 -6.17 14.33
CA ALA A 209 -7.52 -7.28 14.22
C ALA A 209 -9.00 -6.86 14.29
N TRP A 210 -9.31 -5.61 14.67
CA TRP A 210 -10.68 -5.15 14.77
C TRP A 210 -11.24 -4.88 13.37
N LYS A 211 -12.38 -5.52 13.06
CA LYS A 211 -13.09 -5.38 11.77
C LYS A 211 -14.28 -4.42 11.83
N ARG A 212 -14.56 -3.85 13.01
CA ARG A 212 -15.69 -2.96 13.29
C ARG A 212 -15.30 -2.00 14.41
N GLY A 213 -15.88 -0.81 14.38
CA GLY A 213 -15.67 0.22 15.38
C GLY A 213 -15.66 1.59 14.71
N GLU A 214 -15.98 2.62 15.47
CA GLU A 214 -15.94 4.00 14.99
C GLU A 214 -14.57 4.58 15.29
N PHE A 215 -14.04 5.38 14.38
CA PHE A 215 -12.79 6.11 14.59
C PHE A 215 -12.96 7.59 14.32
N VAL A 216 -12.15 8.39 15.04
CA VAL A 216 -11.98 9.83 14.79
C VAL A 216 -10.51 10.18 14.98
N PHE A 217 -9.89 10.74 13.95
CA PHE A 217 -8.60 11.40 14.03
C PHE A 217 -8.80 12.91 14.15
N ASN A 218 -8.20 13.50 15.18
CA ASN A 218 -8.19 14.94 15.39
C ASN A 218 -6.77 15.46 15.27
N GLN A 219 -6.54 16.36 14.32
CA GLN A 219 -5.26 17.05 14.18
C GLN A 219 -5.03 17.98 15.39
N SER A 220 -3.87 17.83 16.03
CA SER A 220 -3.50 18.56 17.24
C SER A 220 -1.97 18.64 17.37
N VAL A 221 -1.49 19.49 18.28
CA VAL A 221 -0.06 19.55 18.64
C VAL A 221 0.26 18.39 19.60
N VAL A 222 1.43 17.77 19.44
CA VAL A 222 1.85 16.56 20.18
C VAL A 222 3.21 16.82 20.85
N ASP A 223 3.24 17.68 21.86
CA ASP A 223 4.49 18.09 22.53
C ASP A 223 4.80 17.31 23.83
N SER A 224 3.89 16.44 24.29
CA SER A 224 3.94 15.87 25.65
C SER A 224 3.69 14.36 25.76
N PHE A 225 3.68 13.62 24.65
CA PHE A 225 3.42 12.18 24.69
C PHE A 225 4.72 11.37 24.75
N PRO A 226 4.79 10.34 25.63
CA PRO A 226 5.95 9.45 25.65
C PRO A 226 5.97 8.60 24.38
N ARG A 227 7.15 8.35 23.83
CA ARG A 227 7.31 7.41 22.72
C ARG A 227 7.29 5.97 23.24
N THR A 228 6.13 5.31 23.18
CA THR A 228 5.99 3.88 23.54
C THR A 228 6.08 2.94 22.35
N ILE A 229 5.96 3.47 21.13
CA ILE A 229 6.08 2.72 19.89
C ILE A 229 7.49 2.93 19.32
N LYS A 230 8.28 1.84 19.26
CA LYS A 230 9.68 1.88 18.83
C LYS A 230 9.83 1.59 17.35
N THR A 231 8.98 0.70 16.84
CA THR A 231 8.89 0.32 15.43
C THR A 231 8.40 1.52 14.61
N THR A 232 8.98 1.71 13.43
CA THR A 232 8.53 2.77 12.51
C THR A 232 7.15 2.45 11.97
N THR A 233 6.41 3.48 11.61
CA THR A 233 5.04 3.33 11.09
C THR A 233 4.98 2.58 9.79
N LEU A 234 5.96 2.82 8.92
CA LEU A 234 6.16 2.04 7.71
C LEU A 234 6.31 0.54 8.02
N ASN A 235 7.13 0.17 9.00
CA ASN A 235 7.28 -1.24 9.38
C ASN A 235 5.99 -1.81 9.98
N LEU A 236 5.23 -1.02 10.76
CA LEU A 236 3.92 -1.44 11.29
C LEU A 236 2.90 -1.72 10.18
N ILE A 237 2.85 -0.87 9.14
CA ILE A 237 1.99 -1.08 7.97
C ILE A 237 2.39 -2.36 7.25
N LEU A 238 3.69 -2.52 6.97
CA LEU A 238 4.22 -3.71 6.31
C LEU A 238 3.96 -4.98 7.13
N GLU A 239 4.10 -4.94 8.45
CA GLU A 239 3.77 -6.04 9.37
C GLU A 239 2.30 -6.39 9.42
N SER A 240 1.42 -5.40 9.22
CA SER A 240 -0.01 -5.63 9.21
C SER A 240 -0.46 -6.28 7.90
N CYS A 241 0.09 -5.88 6.74
CA CYS A 241 -0.09 -6.60 5.47
C CYS A 241 0.36 -8.06 5.56
N ARG A 242 1.29 -8.37 6.47
CA ARG A 242 1.85 -9.71 6.69
C ARG A 242 1.01 -10.62 7.62
N HIS A 243 0.01 -10.10 8.34
CA HIS A 243 -0.81 -10.88 9.29
C HIS A 243 -2.26 -11.10 8.83
N PHE A 244 -2.70 -10.47 7.74
CA PHE A 244 -4.10 -10.52 7.27
C PHE A 244 -4.28 -11.08 5.85
N SER A 245 -3.27 -11.76 5.30
CA SER A 245 -3.32 -12.48 4.02
C SER A 245 -3.30 -13.99 4.23
#